data_AF-A0A2V9PNJ3-F1
#
_entry.id   AF-A0A2V9PNJ3-F1
#
_cell.length_a   1.000
_cell.length_b   1.000
_cell.length_c   1.000
_cell.angle_alpha   90.00
_cell.angle_beta   90.00
_cell.angle_gamma   90.00
#
_symmetry.space_group_name_H-M   'P 1'
#
loop_
_entity.id
_entity.type
_entity.pdbx_description
1 polymer ?
#
loop_
_entity_poly.entity_id
_entity_poly.type
_entity_poly.pdbx_seq_one_letter_code
_entity_poly.pdbx_strand_id
1 'polypeptide(L)'
;MNKLVEQAPKIIEEAAKSPLGLLALMILALSVLAFFFFRKASPRIRVGIFVVVFLGFLLLSVALYRVIQVGQESPHPPLSGTVIKLERLPATPKGGSHLEKWLLVWIAEFHNSQIFIDKGSQQGTRQGDYFIVIESERDIKNKEGKTLGTMQEEGSLIRVVEARPNFSICQLNEFAYKSYSKALDARLAQATDKDDHIDLEKHPELLAPITVGQKVIAVPREEKAAWDEISAAYDRTLAPDITDEETKLRYADIIDKSNEFLLEHGSGYFAPKALFQKGFAQFQLRHYQESIKTFDQFLKLYPFHVSSQGAHEWIEKAREAMKEEPGAAK
;
A
#
# COMPACT_ATOMS: atom_id res chain seq x y z
N MET A 1 -2.64 -36.02 37.12
CA MET A 1 -3.79 -35.59 36.30
C MET A 1 -4.33 -34.22 36.71
N ASN A 2 -4.44 -33.90 38.02
CA ASN A 2 -5.03 -32.63 38.49
C ASN A 2 -4.33 -31.34 38.02
N LYS A 3 -2.98 -31.32 37.93
CA LYS A 3 -2.24 -30.14 37.46
C LYS A 3 -2.49 -29.74 35.99
N LEU A 4 -2.82 -30.70 35.12
CA LEU A 4 -3.11 -30.45 33.70
C LEU A 4 -4.50 -29.84 33.50
N VAL A 5 -5.48 -30.27 34.32
CA VAL A 5 -6.85 -29.75 34.27
C VAL A 5 -6.91 -28.32 34.83
N GLU A 6 -6.13 -28.02 35.87
CA GLU A 6 -6.01 -26.66 36.44
C GLU A 6 -5.34 -25.66 35.48
N GLN A 7 -4.44 -26.12 34.60
CA GLN A 7 -3.73 -25.27 33.64
C GLN A 7 -4.43 -25.11 32.29
N ALA A 8 -5.46 -25.93 32.01
CA ALA A 8 -6.13 -25.94 30.71
C ALA A 8 -6.68 -24.57 30.28
N PRO A 9 -7.34 -23.75 31.14
CA PRO A 9 -7.84 -22.44 30.73
C PRO A 9 -6.73 -21.51 30.26
N LYS A 10 -5.59 -21.53 30.97
CA LYS A 10 -4.44 -20.67 30.66
C LYS A 10 -3.75 -21.08 29.36
N ILE A 11 -3.67 -22.39 29.08
CA ILE A 11 -3.13 -22.90 27.81
C ILE A 11 -4.05 -22.51 26.64
N ILE A 12 -5.37 -22.57 26.82
CA ILE A 12 -6.34 -22.15 25.80
C ILE A 12 -6.22 -20.64 25.55
N GLU A 13 -6.13 -19.84 26.62
CA GLU A 13 -5.99 -18.38 26.52
C GLU A 13 -4.71 -17.97 25.77
N GLU A 14 -3.57 -18.59 26.08
CA GLU A 14 -2.32 -18.30 25.36
C GLU A 14 -2.34 -18.81 23.91
N ALA A 15 -2.91 -20.00 23.67
CA ALA A 15 -3.02 -20.54 22.31
C ALA A 15 -3.95 -19.70 21.42
N ALA A 16 -5.02 -19.13 21.98
CA ALA A 16 -5.97 -18.28 21.23
C ALA A 16 -5.36 -16.95 20.76
N LYS A 17 -4.22 -16.51 21.32
CA LYS A 17 -3.54 -15.26 20.92
C LYS A 17 -2.80 -15.37 19.59
N SER A 18 -2.66 -16.56 19.01
CA SER A 18 -1.98 -16.77 17.74
C SER A 18 -2.83 -17.60 16.76
N PRO A 19 -2.76 -17.33 15.44
CA PRO A 19 -3.47 -18.13 14.44
C PRO A 19 -3.12 -19.62 14.52
N LEU A 20 -1.85 -19.93 14.81
CA LEU A 20 -1.36 -21.31 14.91
C LEU A 20 -1.91 -22.01 16.16
N GLY A 21 -2.01 -21.30 17.29
CA GLY A 21 -2.59 -21.84 18.51
C GLY A 21 -4.11 -22.03 18.43
N LEU A 22 -4.81 -21.16 17.71
CA LEU A 22 -6.24 -21.32 17.41
C LEU A 22 -6.51 -22.56 16.55
N LEU A 23 -5.65 -22.81 15.55
CA LEU A 23 -5.61 -24.05 14.77
C LEU A 23 -5.38 -25.28 15.67
N ALA A 24 -4.38 -25.23 16.54
CA ALA A 24 -4.07 -26.31 17.47
C ALA A 24 -5.26 -26.64 18.39
N LEU A 25 -5.96 -25.61 18.89
CA LEU A 25 -7.18 -25.75 19.69
C LEU A 25 -8.32 -26.40 18.90
N MET A 26 -8.53 -26.00 17.65
CA MET A 26 -9.52 -26.63 16.76
C MET A 26 -9.23 -28.11 16.55
N ILE A 27 -7.97 -28.48 16.29
CA ILE A 27 -7.56 -29.88 16.10
C ILE A 27 -7.84 -30.68 17.38
N LEU A 28 -7.48 -30.13 18.54
CA LEU A 28 -7.70 -30.78 19.83
C LEU A 28 -9.20 -31.01 20.06
N ALA A 29 -10.03 -29.99 19.83
CA ALA A 29 -11.48 -30.06 19.99
C ALA A 29 -12.11 -31.10 19.06
N LEU A 30 -11.73 -31.09 17.77
CA LEU A 30 -12.22 -32.06 16.78
C LEU A 30 -11.75 -33.49 17.10
N SER A 31 -10.53 -33.65 17.63
CA SER A 31 -10.00 -34.96 18.04
C SER A 31 -10.77 -35.55 19.21
N VAL A 32 -11.12 -34.72 20.20
CA VAL A 32 -11.98 -35.14 21.32
C VAL A 32 -13.38 -35.50 20.83
N LEU A 33 -13.96 -34.68 19.95
CA LEU A 33 -15.29 -34.94 19.39
C LEU A 33 -15.32 -36.27 18.61
N ALA A 34 -14.33 -36.47 17.74
CA ALA A 34 -14.17 -37.70 16.98
C ALA A 34 -14.01 -38.93 17.89
N PHE A 35 -13.24 -38.81 18.98
CA PHE A 35 -13.12 -39.89 19.95
C PHE A 35 -14.47 -40.28 20.55
N PHE A 36 -15.27 -39.31 21.00
CA PHE A 36 -16.58 -39.60 21.62
C PHE A 36 -17.59 -40.19 20.65
N PHE A 37 -17.68 -39.67 19.43
CA PHE A 37 -18.61 -40.17 18.41
C PHE A 37 -18.25 -41.58 17.93
N PHE A 38 -16.94 -41.88 17.81
CA PHE A 38 -16.49 -43.11 17.16
C PHE A 38 -15.90 -44.16 18.11
N ARG A 39 -15.92 -43.95 19.43
CA ARG A 39 -15.42 -44.94 20.41
C ARG A 39 -16.11 -46.30 20.36
N LYS A 40 -17.33 -46.38 19.82
CA LYS A 40 -18.08 -47.64 19.65
C LYS A 40 -18.02 -48.20 18.23
N ALA A 41 -17.43 -47.48 17.29
CA ALA A 41 -17.31 -47.92 15.91
C ALA A 41 -16.31 -49.09 15.79
N SER A 42 -16.43 -49.90 14.75
CA SER A 42 -15.48 -50.99 14.48
C SER A 42 -14.08 -50.43 14.14
N PRO A 43 -12.99 -51.19 14.37
CA PRO A 43 -11.64 -50.72 14.11
C PRO A 43 -11.43 -50.17 12.69
N ARG A 44 -12.02 -50.82 11.68
CA ARG A 44 -11.95 -50.38 10.27
C ARG A 44 -12.55 -48.99 10.06
N ILE A 45 -13.68 -48.70 10.71
CA ILE A 45 -14.34 -47.38 10.61
C ILE A 45 -13.51 -46.30 11.28
N ARG A 46 -12.91 -46.60 12.45
CA ARG A 46 -12.03 -45.64 13.15
C ARG A 46 -10.82 -45.26 12.31
N VAL A 47 -10.20 -46.25 11.67
CA VAL A 47 -9.05 -46.02 10.77
C VAL A 47 -9.50 -45.19 9.55
N GLY A 48 -10.65 -45.49 8.95
CA GLY A 48 -11.17 -44.72 7.81
C GLY A 48 -11.42 -43.25 8.15
N ILE A 49 -12.02 -42.98 9.31
CA ILE A 49 -12.29 -41.61 9.76
C ILE A 49 -10.99 -40.88 10.07
N PHE A 50 -10.04 -41.54 10.72
CA PHE A 50 -8.72 -40.96 11.00
C PHE A 50 -8.04 -40.51 9.70
N VAL A 51 -8.05 -41.34 8.66
CA VAL A 51 -7.46 -40.99 7.36
C VAL A 51 -8.17 -39.79 6.72
N VAL A 52 -9.51 -39.74 6.73
CA VAL A 52 -10.27 -38.63 6.15
C VAL A 52 -10.02 -37.30 6.89
N VAL A 53 -10.04 -37.32 8.22
CA VAL A 53 -9.75 -36.13 9.04
C VAL A 53 -8.31 -35.67 8.84
N PHE A 54 -7.36 -36.61 8.77
CA PHE A 54 -5.95 -36.31 8.52
C PHE A 54 -5.72 -35.71 7.14
N LEU A 55 -6.38 -36.23 6.09
CA LEU A 55 -6.31 -35.67 4.74
C LEU A 55 -6.93 -34.27 4.67
N GLY A 56 -8.11 -34.08 5.28
CA GLY A 56 -8.76 -32.77 5.35
C GLY A 56 -7.87 -31.75 6.06
N PHE A 57 -7.16 -32.17 7.11
CA PHE A 57 -6.23 -31.33 7.83
C PHE A 57 -4.98 -30.98 7.02
N LEU A 58 -4.40 -31.94 6.28
CA LEU A 58 -3.28 -31.67 5.36
C LEU A 58 -3.66 -30.63 4.31
N LEU A 59 -4.85 -30.78 3.70
CA LEU A 59 -5.35 -29.83 2.70
C LEU A 59 -5.56 -28.44 3.31
N LEU A 60 -6.18 -28.37 4.49
CA LEU A 60 -6.38 -27.10 5.21
C LEU A 60 -5.06 -26.45 5.62
N SER A 61 -4.09 -27.24 6.08
CA SER A 61 -2.76 -26.75 6.47
C SER A 61 -1.99 -26.21 5.27
N VAL A 62 -2.06 -26.85 4.10
CA VAL A 62 -1.46 -26.33 2.86
C VAL A 62 -2.16 -25.04 2.41
N ALA A 63 -3.49 -24.98 2.48
CA ALA A 63 -4.23 -23.77 2.13
C ALA A 63 -3.88 -22.60 3.08
N LEU A 64 -3.84 -22.84 4.39
CA LEU A 64 -3.47 -21.83 5.38
C LEU A 64 -1.99 -21.46 5.30
N TYR A 65 -1.10 -22.40 5.02
CA TYR A 65 0.32 -22.11 4.80
C TYR A 65 0.52 -21.17 3.61
N ARG A 66 -0.23 -21.36 2.52
CA ARG A 66 -0.24 -20.42 1.38
C ARG A 66 -0.75 -19.05 1.79
N VAL A 67 -1.85 -18.96 2.53
CA VAL A 67 -2.40 -17.67 3.02
C VAL A 67 -1.42 -16.95 3.96
N ILE A 68 -0.77 -17.69 4.86
CA ILE A 68 0.20 -17.13 5.82
C ILE A 68 1.49 -16.69 5.11
N GLN A 69 1.97 -17.46 4.13
CA GLN A 69 3.12 -17.07 3.30
C GLN A 69 2.84 -15.79 2.51
N VAL A 70 1.64 -15.67 1.94
CA VAL A 70 1.17 -14.44 1.28
C VAL A 70 1.10 -13.24 2.25
N GLY A 71 0.98 -13.47 3.56
CA GLY A 71 0.94 -12.43 4.60
C GLY A 71 2.25 -12.16 5.37
N GLN A 72 3.33 -12.89 5.11
CA GLN A 72 4.59 -12.79 5.88
C GLN A 72 5.84 -12.57 5.02
N GLU A 73 5.80 -12.82 3.72
CA GLU A 73 6.82 -12.31 2.82
C GLU A 73 6.41 -10.90 2.38
N SER A 74 7.21 -9.88 2.69
CA SER A 74 7.25 -8.71 1.82
C SER A 74 7.43 -9.26 0.42
N PRO A 75 6.48 -9.04 -0.50
CA PRO A 75 6.49 -9.70 -1.78
C PRO A 75 7.79 -9.28 -2.45
N HIS A 76 8.36 -10.16 -3.25
CA HIS A 76 9.54 -9.93 -4.07
C HIS A 76 9.80 -8.43 -4.29
N PRO A 77 11.00 -7.90 -3.96
CA PRO A 77 11.25 -6.47 -4.08
C PRO A 77 10.71 -6.04 -5.43
N PRO A 78 9.68 -5.18 -5.47
CA PRO A 78 8.93 -4.92 -6.68
C PRO A 78 9.94 -4.53 -7.74
N LEU A 79 9.83 -5.14 -8.93
CA LEU A 79 10.82 -5.03 -10.00
C LEU A 79 11.30 -3.58 -10.08
N SER A 80 12.53 -3.34 -9.63
CA SER A 80 13.03 -1.98 -9.41
C SER A 80 14.04 -1.65 -10.49
N GLY A 81 13.86 -0.49 -11.10
CA GLY A 81 14.68 -0.03 -12.20
C GLY A 81 15.11 1.41 -12.03
N THR A 82 15.64 1.96 -13.11
CA THR A 82 16.05 3.35 -13.19
C THR A 82 15.57 3.96 -14.49
N VAL A 83 15.27 5.26 -14.44
CA VAL A 83 15.08 6.07 -15.64
C VAL A 83 16.43 6.22 -16.33
N ILE A 84 16.56 5.74 -17.56
CA ILE A 84 17.83 5.76 -18.30
C ILE A 84 17.89 6.82 -19.38
N LYS A 85 16.72 7.29 -19.85
CA LYS A 85 16.64 8.31 -20.90
C LYS A 85 15.29 9.01 -20.86
N LEU A 86 15.29 10.27 -21.26
CA LEU A 86 14.09 11.04 -21.56
C LEU A 86 14.20 11.49 -23.02
N GLU A 87 13.26 11.07 -23.87
CA GLU A 87 13.14 11.61 -25.21
C GLU A 87 12.00 12.61 -25.26
N ARG A 88 12.26 13.72 -25.97
CA ARG A 88 11.34 14.84 -26.09
C ARG A 88 11.11 15.54 -24.74
N LEU A 89 12.15 16.20 -24.25
CA LEU A 89 11.98 17.17 -23.15
C LEU A 89 11.06 18.30 -23.65
N PRO A 90 10.08 18.75 -22.84
CA PRO A 90 9.23 19.87 -23.21
C PRO A 90 10.09 21.10 -23.51
N ALA A 91 9.66 21.91 -24.47
CA ALA A 91 10.37 23.13 -24.81
C ALA A 91 10.41 24.05 -23.59
N THR A 92 11.48 24.83 -23.44
CA THR A 92 11.53 25.89 -22.44
C THR A 92 10.39 26.86 -22.74
N PRO A 93 9.50 27.08 -21.78
CA PRO A 93 8.33 27.88 -22.06
C PRO A 93 8.68 29.36 -22.08
N LYS A 94 8.28 30.03 -23.17
CA LYS A 94 8.62 31.43 -23.46
C LYS A 94 7.69 32.39 -22.71
N GLY A 95 8.06 32.78 -21.49
CA GLY A 95 7.51 33.93 -20.77
C GLY A 95 6.09 33.81 -20.18
N GLY A 96 5.87 34.44 -19.03
CA GLY A 96 4.54 34.69 -18.43
C GLY A 96 4.54 34.74 -16.90
N SER A 97 3.96 35.80 -16.31
CA SER A 97 3.94 36.11 -14.86
C SER A 97 2.94 35.28 -14.03
N HIS A 98 2.45 34.15 -14.54
CA HIS A 98 1.51 33.27 -13.83
C HIS A 98 2.03 31.82 -13.86
N LEU A 99 2.94 31.52 -12.94
CA LEU A 99 3.65 30.25 -12.79
C LEU A 99 2.70 29.04 -12.78
N GLU A 100 1.54 29.12 -12.12
CA GLU A 100 0.61 27.98 -12.00
C GLU A 100 -0.08 27.62 -13.33
N LYS A 101 -0.62 28.60 -14.06
CA LYS A 101 -1.27 28.36 -15.37
C LYS A 101 -0.28 27.85 -16.41
N TRP A 102 0.94 28.37 -16.33
CA TRP A 102 2.07 27.97 -17.15
C TRP A 102 2.51 26.52 -16.86
N LEU A 103 2.61 26.17 -15.58
CA LEU A 103 3.05 24.84 -15.16
C LEU A 103 2.09 23.77 -15.66
N LEU A 104 0.79 24.04 -15.66
CA LEU A 104 -0.23 23.12 -16.20
C LEU A 104 -0.07 22.88 -17.71
N VAL A 105 0.23 23.92 -18.50
CA VAL A 105 0.46 23.78 -19.96
C VAL A 105 1.76 23.00 -20.22
N TRP A 106 2.81 23.31 -19.47
CA TRP A 106 4.10 22.64 -19.58
C TRP A 106 4.01 21.17 -19.15
N ILE A 107 3.23 20.85 -18.09
CA ILE A 107 2.90 19.47 -17.71
C ILE A 107 2.13 18.78 -18.84
N ALA A 108 1.16 19.44 -19.48
CA ALA A 108 0.43 18.87 -20.61
C ALA A 108 1.35 18.54 -21.79
N GLU A 109 2.39 19.33 -22.04
CA GLU A 109 3.43 19.00 -23.01
C GLU A 109 4.31 17.84 -22.56
N PHE A 110 4.65 17.78 -21.27
CA PHE A 110 5.46 16.68 -20.71
C PHE A 110 4.77 15.31 -20.84
N HIS A 111 3.42 15.25 -20.87
CA HIS A 111 2.70 14.00 -21.12
C HIS A 111 3.05 13.34 -22.46
N ASN A 112 3.60 14.11 -23.41
CA ASN A 112 4.07 13.60 -24.70
C ASN A 112 5.54 13.12 -24.69
N SER A 113 6.23 13.27 -23.56
CA SER A 113 7.61 12.79 -23.39
C SER A 113 7.64 11.27 -23.31
N GLN A 114 8.70 10.68 -23.87
CA GLN A 114 8.97 9.26 -23.72
C GLN A 114 10.02 9.06 -22.62
N ILE A 115 9.65 8.26 -21.62
CA ILE A 115 10.47 7.97 -20.46
C ILE A 115 10.99 6.55 -20.59
N PHE A 116 12.29 6.37 -20.67
CA PHE A 116 12.89 5.05 -20.84
C PHE A 116 13.35 4.52 -19.50
N ILE A 117 13.02 3.28 -19.20
CA ILE A 117 13.46 2.58 -18.00
C ILE A 117 14.26 1.33 -18.36
N ASP A 118 15.22 0.96 -17.52
CA ASP A 118 16.08 -0.23 -17.67
C ASP A 118 15.38 -1.57 -17.36
N LYS A 119 14.07 -1.64 -17.59
CA LYS A 119 13.23 -2.83 -17.38
C LYS A 119 12.41 -3.12 -18.62
N GLY A 120 12.69 -4.26 -19.23
CA GLY A 120 12.08 -4.73 -20.45
C GLY A 120 11.36 -6.07 -20.27
N SER A 121 10.93 -6.64 -21.39
CA SER A 121 10.17 -7.87 -21.44
C SER A 121 10.95 -9.10 -20.98
N GLN A 122 12.28 -9.12 -21.11
CA GLN A 122 13.10 -10.20 -20.54
C GLN A 122 13.13 -10.15 -19.01
N GLN A 123 12.90 -8.97 -18.42
CA GLN A 123 12.77 -8.77 -16.98
C GLN A 123 11.32 -8.87 -16.49
N GLY A 124 10.39 -9.26 -17.37
CA GLY A 124 8.98 -9.48 -17.04
C GLY A 124 8.06 -8.29 -17.26
N THR A 125 8.58 -7.14 -17.72
CA THR A 125 7.75 -5.95 -18.02
C THR A 125 6.89 -6.17 -19.26
N ARG A 126 5.62 -5.78 -19.19
CA ARG A 126 4.65 -5.88 -20.27
C ARG A 126 4.09 -4.50 -20.62
N GLN A 127 3.61 -4.37 -21.84
CA GLN A 127 2.85 -3.20 -22.24
C GLN A 127 1.61 -3.05 -21.34
N GLY A 128 1.38 -1.84 -20.83
CA GLY A 128 0.31 -1.52 -19.91
C GLY A 128 0.64 -1.72 -18.44
N ASP A 129 1.83 -2.25 -18.10
CA ASP A 129 2.33 -2.23 -16.72
C ASP A 129 2.64 -0.80 -16.27
N TYR A 130 2.73 -0.61 -14.96
CA TYR A 130 3.00 0.69 -14.35
C TYR A 130 4.30 0.64 -13.57
N PHE A 131 4.92 1.81 -13.44
CA PHE A 131 6.01 2.04 -12.51
C PHE A 131 5.74 3.34 -11.77
N ILE A 132 5.96 3.35 -10.46
CA ILE A 132 6.08 4.60 -9.72
C ILE A 132 7.52 5.11 -9.85
N VAL A 133 7.68 6.41 -10.05
CA VAL A 133 8.97 7.08 -9.91
C VAL A 133 9.17 7.47 -8.45
N ILE A 134 10.32 7.15 -7.86
CA ILE A 134 10.65 7.53 -6.49
C ILE A 134 11.28 8.93 -6.52
N GLU A 135 10.61 9.89 -5.87
CA GLU A 135 11.07 11.28 -5.86
C GLU A 135 12.26 11.45 -4.92
N SER A 136 12.16 10.88 -3.73
CA SER A 136 13.27 10.89 -2.77
C SER A 136 13.25 9.65 -1.88
N GLU A 137 14.44 9.29 -1.39
CA GLU A 137 14.64 8.19 -0.46
C GLU A 137 15.51 8.70 0.69
N ARG A 138 15.06 8.52 1.93
CA ARG A 138 15.79 8.97 3.13
C ARG A 138 15.84 7.89 4.19
N ASP A 139 17.05 7.60 4.64
CA ASP A 139 17.26 6.71 5.78
C ASP A 139 16.79 7.39 7.07
N ILE A 140 15.92 6.68 7.80
CA ILE A 140 15.51 7.04 9.14
C ILE A 140 16.51 6.43 10.11
N LYS A 141 17.21 7.27 10.87
CA LYS A 141 18.25 6.85 11.82
C LYS A 141 17.82 7.12 13.26
N ASN A 142 18.26 6.27 14.19
CA ASN A 142 18.10 6.53 15.62
C ASN A 142 19.12 7.57 16.12
N LYS A 143 19.06 7.90 17.41
CA LYS A 143 19.96 8.88 18.05
C LYS A 143 21.44 8.46 17.98
N GLU A 144 21.70 7.15 17.90
CA GLU A 144 23.03 6.57 17.76
C GLU A 144 23.51 6.50 16.29
N GLY A 145 22.72 7.00 15.33
CA GLY A 145 23.05 7.01 13.91
C GLY A 145 22.80 5.69 13.16
N LYS A 146 22.23 4.67 13.82
CA LYS A 146 21.84 3.40 13.20
C LYS A 146 20.58 3.58 12.36
N THR A 147 20.62 3.17 11.10
CA THR A 147 19.44 3.13 10.22
C THR A 147 18.40 2.16 10.76
N LEU A 148 17.20 2.69 11.04
CA LEU A 148 16.02 1.98 11.48
C LEU A 148 15.16 1.52 10.30
N GLY A 149 15.22 2.24 9.19
CA GLY A 149 14.56 1.92 7.93
C GLY A 149 14.71 3.07 6.95
N THR A 150 13.95 3.01 5.86
CA THR A 150 14.05 3.98 4.77
C THR A 150 12.66 4.46 4.41
N MET A 151 12.49 5.78 4.35
CA MET A 151 11.27 6.44 3.91
C MET A 151 11.43 6.83 2.44
N GLN A 152 10.50 6.37 1.61
CA GLN A 152 10.44 6.73 0.20
C GLN A 152 9.29 7.71 -0.01
N GLU A 153 9.58 8.82 -0.69
CA GLU A 153 8.57 9.76 -1.16
C GLU A 153 8.22 9.40 -2.59
N GLU A 154 6.95 9.04 -2.77
CA GLU A 154 6.43 8.64 -4.08
C GLU A 154 6.32 9.86 -4.99
N GLY A 155 6.77 9.68 -6.23
CA GLY A 155 6.63 10.64 -7.31
C GLY A 155 5.54 10.23 -8.28
N SER A 156 5.74 10.58 -9.55
CA SER A 156 4.74 10.37 -10.61
C SER A 156 4.61 8.90 -11.01
N LEU A 157 3.44 8.50 -11.49
CA LEU A 157 3.22 7.18 -12.06
C LEU A 157 3.43 7.22 -13.57
N ILE A 158 4.22 6.29 -14.09
CA ILE A 158 4.47 6.12 -15.52
C ILE A 158 3.89 4.78 -15.98
N ARG A 159 3.39 4.75 -17.22
CA ARG A 159 2.80 3.56 -17.83
C ARG A 159 3.65 3.10 -19.00
N VAL A 160 3.91 1.80 -19.07
CA VAL A 160 4.66 1.17 -20.17
C VAL A 160 3.81 1.20 -21.43
N VAL A 161 4.25 1.95 -22.44
CA VAL A 161 3.62 1.97 -23.77
C VAL A 161 4.23 0.94 -24.71
N GLU A 162 5.51 0.60 -24.50
CA GLU A 162 6.20 -0.43 -25.26
C GLU A 162 7.26 -1.13 -24.40
N ALA A 163 7.21 -2.46 -24.32
CA ALA A 163 8.22 -3.27 -23.64
C ALA A 163 9.18 -3.89 -24.67
N ARG A 164 10.43 -3.41 -24.69
CA ARG A 164 11.52 -4.00 -25.48
C ARG A 164 12.25 -5.05 -24.64
N PRO A 165 13.14 -5.89 -25.20
CA PRO A 165 13.81 -6.95 -24.43
C PRO A 165 14.51 -6.47 -23.15
N ASN A 166 15.23 -5.34 -23.21
CA ASN A 166 16.09 -4.87 -22.11
C ASN A 166 15.68 -3.53 -21.49
N PHE A 167 14.68 -2.86 -22.08
CA PHE A 167 14.19 -1.58 -21.60
C PHE A 167 12.73 -1.42 -21.97
N SER A 168 12.04 -0.48 -21.35
CA SER A 168 10.68 -0.11 -21.72
C SER A 168 10.59 1.36 -22.00
N ILE A 169 9.70 1.71 -22.92
CA ILE A 169 9.29 3.07 -23.20
C ILE A 169 7.99 3.28 -22.43
N CYS A 170 7.99 4.33 -21.62
CA CYS A 170 6.89 4.71 -20.75
C CYS A 170 6.41 6.12 -21.09
N GLN A 171 5.18 6.42 -20.68
CA GLN A 171 4.61 7.77 -20.68
C GLN A 171 4.12 8.13 -19.30
N LEU A 172 4.07 9.43 -18.99
CA LEU A 172 3.47 9.91 -17.76
C LEU A 172 1.98 9.55 -17.74
N ASN A 173 1.54 8.89 -16.67
CA ASN A 173 0.16 8.49 -16.46
C ASN A 173 -0.51 9.35 -15.37
N GLU A 174 0.14 9.51 -14.23
CA GLU A 174 -0.33 10.37 -13.13
C GLU A 174 0.81 11.26 -12.64
N PHE A 175 0.52 12.54 -12.49
CA PHE A 175 1.50 13.53 -12.07
C PHE A 175 1.43 13.81 -10.57
N ALA A 176 2.53 13.58 -9.86
CA ALA A 176 2.62 13.84 -8.42
C ALA A 176 3.02 15.30 -8.13
N TYR A 177 2.06 16.23 -8.31
CA TYR A 177 2.30 17.68 -8.18
C TYR A 177 3.01 18.07 -6.88
N LYS A 178 2.56 17.54 -5.74
CA LYS A 178 3.09 17.91 -4.41
C LYS A 178 4.54 17.46 -4.22
N SER A 179 4.89 16.25 -4.65
CA SER A 179 6.26 15.72 -4.57
C SER A 179 7.17 16.50 -5.53
N TYR A 180 6.67 16.75 -6.75
CA TYR A 180 7.36 17.54 -7.74
C TYR A 180 7.65 18.97 -7.26
N SER A 181 6.66 19.69 -6.73
CA SER A 181 6.83 21.09 -6.32
C SER A 181 7.91 21.22 -5.25
N LYS A 182 7.89 20.32 -4.26
CA LYS A 182 8.90 20.25 -3.20
C LYS A 182 10.30 19.94 -3.74
N ALA A 183 10.40 19.01 -4.69
CA ALA A 183 11.66 18.67 -5.31
C ALA A 183 12.20 19.80 -6.19
N LEU A 184 11.31 20.49 -6.92
CA LEU A 184 11.65 21.65 -7.72
C LEU A 184 12.23 22.76 -6.85
N ASP A 185 11.57 23.10 -5.73
CA ASP A 185 12.07 24.11 -4.79
C ASP A 185 13.48 23.77 -4.31
N ALA A 186 13.75 22.50 -4.00
CA ALA A 186 15.06 22.04 -3.59
C ALA A 186 16.12 22.14 -4.70
N ARG A 187 15.76 21.80 -5.94
CA ARG A 187 16.66 21.92 -7.11
C ARG A 187 16.99 23.37 -7.42
N LEU A 188 15.98 24.24 -7.41
CA LEU A 188 16.17 25.68 -7.62
C LEU A 188 17.03 26.28 -6.51
N ALA A 189 16.79 25.93 -5.25
CA ALA A 189 17.62 26.41 -4.15
C ALA A 189 19.10 25.98 -4.28
N GLN A 190 19.38 24.78 -4.81
CA GLN A 190 20.75 24.32 -5.06
C GLN A 190 21.40 24.96 -6.29
N ALA A 191 20.60 25.30 -7.30
CA ALA A 191 21.08 25.97 -8.52
C ALA A 191 21.28 27.49 -8.32
N THR A 192 20.74 28.06 -7.25
CA THR A 192 20.89 29.49 -6.93
C THR A 192 22.19 29.69 -6.15
N ASP A 193 23.29 30.03 -6.84
CA ASP A 193 24.47 30.60 -6.19
C ASP A 193 25.18 31.63 -7.12
N LYS A 194 25.32 32.87 -6.61
CA LYS A 194 25.93 34.11 -7.17
C LYS A 194 25.14 35.06 -8.07
N ASP A 195 24.22 34.59 -8.91
CA ASP A 195 23.36 35.48 -9.70
C ASP A 195 21.92 35.33 -9.16
N ASP A 196 21.32 36.42 -8.68
CA ASP A 196 19.98 36.49 -8.07
C ASP A 196 18.83 36.02 -9.01
N HIS A 197 19.15 35.47 -10.20
CA HIS A 197 18.20 34.96 -11.18
C HIS A 197 18.74 33.70 -11.89
N ILE A 198 18.05 32.57 -11.76
CA ILE A 198 18.26 31.36 -12.58
C ILE A 198 17.59 31.56 -13.94
N ASP A 199 18.36 31.44 -15.02
CA ASP A 199 17.84 31.40 -16.38
C ASP A 199 17.28 30.00 -16.69
N LEU A 200 15.99 29.81 -16.44
CA LEU A 200 15.28 28.56 -16.69
C LEU A 200 15.24 28.18 -18.18
N GLU A 201 15.46 29.13 -19.11
CA GLU A 201 15.57 28.80 -20.53
C GLU A 201 16.88 28.08 -20.87
N LYS A 202 17.92 28.29 -20.06
CA LYS A 202 19.20 27.60 -20.19
C LYS A 202 19.26 26.30 -19.40
N HIS A 203 18.32 26.10 -18.48
CA HIS A 203 18.26 24.95 -17.57
C HIS A 203 16.90 24.23 -17.56
N PRO A 204 16.37 23.79 -18.72
CA PRO A 204 15.11 23.04 -18.77
C PRO A 204 15.11 21.75 -17.94
N GLU A 205 16.28 21.15 -17.71
CA GLU A 205 16.46 19.95 -16.91
C GLU A 205 16.08 20.14 -15.44
N LEU A 206 16.19 21.36 -14.89
CA LEU A 206 15.80 21.65 -13.50
C LEU A 206 14.29 21.53 -13.32
N LEU A 207 13.55 21.89 -14.37
CA LEU A 207 12.10 21.82 -14.39
C LEU A 207 11.61 20.40 -14.64
N ALA A 208 12.40 19.50 -15.23
CA ALA A 208 11.93 18.17 -15.59
C ALA A 208 11.27 17.43 -14.40
N PRO A 209 10.04 16.90 -14.56
CA PRO A 209 9.32 16.30 -13.44
C PRO A 209 9.88 14.91 -13.10
N ILE A 210 10.55 14.29 -14.06
CA ILE A 210 11.29 13.04 -13.95
C ILE A 210 12.69 13.31 -14.49
N THR A 211 13.72 12.79 -13.84
CA THR A 211 15.12 12.94 -14.24
C THR A 211 15.78 11.58 -14.47
N VAL A 212 16.80 11.57 -15.33
CA VAL A 212 17.61 10.36 -15.56
C VAL A 212 18.33 9.97 -14.27
N GLY A 213 18.30 8.68 -13.95
CA GLY A 213 18.85 8.11 -12.73
C GLY A 213 17.82 7.92 -11.60
N GLN A 214 16.61 8.48 -11.71
CA GLN A 214 15.57 8.24 -10.72
C GLN A 214 15.19 6.76 -10.68
N LYS A 215 15.03 6.24 -9.45
CA LYS A 215 14.58 4.88 -9.20
C LYS A 215 13.12 4.76 -9.57
N VAL A 216 12.76 3.64 -10.18
CA VAL A 216 11.38 3.28 -10.46
C VAL A 216 11.05 1.95 -9.80
N ILE A 217 9.80 1.80 -9.37
CA ILE A 217 9.31 0.57 -8.74
C ILE A 217 8.09 0.09 -9.53
N ALA A 218 8.11 -1.16 -9.97
CA ALA A 218 7.00 -1.74 -10.71
C ALA A 218 5.73 -1.84 -9.85
N VAL A 219 4.61 -1.51 -10.46
CA VAL A 219 3.28 -1.66 -9.91
C VAL A 219 2.51 -2.58 -10.87
N PRO A 220 2.11 -3.79 -10.42
CA PRO A 220 1.34 -4.71 -11.23
C PRO A 220 0.06 -4.06 -11.76
N ARG A 221 -0.29 -4.32 -13.02
CA ARG A 221 -1.50 -3.77 -13.64
C ARG A 221 -2.77 -4.15 -12.89
N GLU A 222 -2.86 -5.39 -12.42
CA GLU A 222 -4.02 -5.90 -11.67
C GLU A 222 -4.20 -5.13 -10.37
N GLU A 223 -3.11 -4.94 -9.63
CA GLU A 223 -3.10 -4.14 -8.40
C GLU A 223 -3.48 -2.67 -8.68
N LYS A 224 -2.93 -2.07 -9.74
CA LYS A 224 -3.30 -0.70 -10.14
C LYS A 224 -4.79 -0.59 -10.49
N ALA A 225 -5.35 -1.56 -11.22
CA ALA A 225 -6.76 -1.56 -11.56
C ALA A 225 -7.65 -1.64 -10.30
N ALA A 226 -7.30 -2.50 -9.35
CA ALA A 226 -8.01 -2.60 -8.07
C ALA A 226 -7.88 -1.29 -7.25
N TRP A 227 -6.70 -0.66 -7.25
CA TRP A 227 -6.50 0.64 -6.61
C TRP A 227 -7.36 1.74 -7.27
N ASP A 228 -7.51 1.73 -8.59
CA ASP A 228 -8.32 2.71 -9.31
C ASP A 228 -9.80 2.66 -8.92
N GLU A 229 -10.31 1.50 -8.51
CA GLU A 229 -11.66 1.41 -7.96
C GLU A 229 -11.80 2.14 -6.61
N ILE A 230 -10.80 2.01 -5.74
CA ILE A 230 -10.76 2.72 -4.45
C ILE A 230 -10.62 4.22 -4.70
N SER A 231 -9.67 4.62 -5.55
CA SER A 231 -9.45 6.03 -5.88
C SER A 231 -10.70 6.68 -6.47
N ALA A 232 -11.37 6.01 -7.41
CA ALA A 232 -12.60 6.51 -7.99
C ALA A 232 -13.75 6.58 -6.96
N ALA A 233 -13.81 5.66 -5.99
CA ALA A 233 -14.77 5.76 -4.89
C ALA A 233 -14.48 6.96 -3.98
N TYR A 234 -13.20 7.22 -3.69
CA TYR A 234 -12.77 8.40 -2.94
C TYR A 234 -13.10 9.71 -3.65
N ASP A 235 -12.83 9.83 -4.95
CA ASP A 235 -13.12 11.03 -5.73
C ASP A 235 -14.61 11.40 -5.71
N ARG A 236 -15.50 10.41 -5.65
CA ARG A 236 -16.94 10.62 -5.50
C ARG A 236 -17.33 11.24 -4.15
N THR A 237 -16.50 11.10 -3.11
CA THR A 237 -16.74 11.77 -1.81
C THR A 237 -16.49 13.28 -1.88
N LEU A 238 -15.75 13.75 -2.90
CA LEU A 238 -15.39 15.15 -3.09
C LEU A 238 -16.36 15.90 -4.01
N ALA A 239 -17.46 15.26 -4.43
CA ALA A 239 -18.45 15.88 -5.28
C ALA A 239 -19.11 17.10 -4.58
N PRO A 240 -19.27 18.25 -5.26
CA PRO A 240 -19.66 19.50 -4.63
C PRO A 240 -21.07 19.50 -4.00
N ASP A 241 -21.96 18.63 -4.48
CA ASP A 241 -23.39 18.60 -4.09
C ASP A 241 -23.81 17.26 -3.45
N ILE A 242 -22.88 16.55 -2.79
CA ILE A 242 -23.18 15.27 -2.15
C ILE A 242 -23.92 15.45 -0.82
N THR A 243 -24.97 14.66 -0.61
CA THR A 243 -25.71 14.66 0.68
C THR A 243 -24.93 13.93 1.77
N ASP A 244 -25.24 14.19 3.04
CA ASP A 244 -24.63 13.47 4.17
C ASP A 244 -24.85 11.95 4.08
N GLU A 245 -26.05 11.51 3.69
CA GLU A 245 -26.37 10.08 3.55
C GLU A 245 -25.60 9.45 2.39
N GLU A 246 -25.50 10.15 1.25
CA GLU A 246 -24.70 9.66 0.14
C GLU A 246 -23.22 9.62 0.50
N THR A 247 -22.71 10.62 1.23
CA THR A 247 -21.33 10.65 1.74
C THR A 247 -21.02 9.44 2.61
N LYS A 248 -21.93 9.07 3.53
CA LYS A 248 -21.79 7.85 4.33
C LYS A 248 -21.73 6.60 3.46
N LEU A 249 -22.61 6.49 2.46
CA LEU A 249 -22.59 5.35 1.52
C LEU A 249 -21.27 5.27 0.74
N ARG A 250 -20.71 6.41 0.32
CA ARG A 250 -19.40 6.45 -0.36
C ARG A 250 -18.25 6.01 0.55
N TYR A 251 -18.24 6.44 1.81
CA TYR A 251 -17.23 5.97 2.77
C TYR A 251 -17.38 4.49 3.09
N ALA A 252 -18.60 3.96 3.16
CA ALA A 252 -18.82 2.52 3.30
C ALA A 252 -18.25 1.73 2.09
N ASP A 253 -18.52 2.20 0.86
CA ASP A 253 -17.97 1.62 -0.37
C ASP A 253 -16.43 1.60 -0.37
N ILE A 254 -15.78 2.67 0.10
CA ILE A 254 -14.31 2.72 0.24
C ILE A 254 -13.80 1.65 1.20
N ILE A 255 -14.50 1.42 2.33
CA ILE A 255 -14.11 0.38 3.30
C ILE A 255 -14.21 -1.01 2.67
N ASP A 256 -15.30 -1.30 1.96
CA ASP A 256 -15.54 -2.59 1.32
C ASP A 256 -14.50 -2.87 0.24
N LYS A 257 -14.27 -1.90 -0.66
CA LYS A 257 -13.23 -1.99 -1.70
C LYS A 257 -11.83 -2.11 -1.11
N SER A 258 -11.54 -1.40 -0.03
CA SER A 258 -10.25 -1.53 0.66
C SER A 258 -10.10 -2.92 1.30
N ASN A 259 -11.17 -3.52 1.81
CA ASN A 259 -11.11 -4.89 2.34
C ASN A 259 -10.82 -5.89 1.22
N GLU A 260 -11.54 -5.80 0.09
CA GLU A 260 -11.30 -6.65 -1.09
C GLU A 260 -9.87 -6.50 -1.60
N PHE A 261 -9.41 -5.26 -1.79
CA PHE A 261 -8.05 -4.96 -2.20
C PHE A 261 -7.01 -5.57 -1.25
N LEU A 262 -7.19 -5.42 0.07
CA LEU A 262 -6.23 -5.94 1.05
C LEU A 262 -6.25 -7.46 1.19
N LEU A 263 -7.32 -8.14 0.74
CA LEU A 263 -7.36 -9.60 0.65
C LEU A 263 -6.51 -10.12 -0.52
N GLU A 264 -6.54 -9.43 -1.66
CA GLU A 264 -5.85 -9.87 -2.88
C GLU A 264 -4.44 -9.29 -3.00
N HIS A 265 -4.23 -8.08 -2.49
CA HIS A 265 -3.03 -7.26 -2.64
C HIS A 265 -2.55 -6.70 -1.29
N GLY A 266 -2.78 -7.41 -0.18
CA GLY A 266 -2.44 -6.95 1.18
C GLY A 266 -0.97 -6.64 1.44
N SER A 267 -0.09 -7.12 0.57
CA SER A 267 1.36 -6.86 0.60
C SER A 267 1.84 -6.03 -0.60
N GLY A 268 0.92 -5.61 -1.47
CA GLY A 268 1.20 -4.87 -2.71
C GLY A 268 1.65 -3.43 -2.47
N TYR A 269 2.08 -2.77 -3.55
CA TYR A 269 2.52 -1.39 -3.54
C TYR A 269 1.51 -0.40 -2.92
N PHE A 270 0.23 -0.52 -3.26
CA PHE A 270 -0.83 0.36 -2.76
C PHE A 270 -1.47 -0.11 -1.45
N ALA A 271 -1.05 -1.23 -0.87
CA ALA A 271 -1.56 -1.71 0.41
C ALA A 271 -1.48 -0.67 1.55
N PRO A 272 -0.39 0.10 1.71
CA PRO A 272 -0.35 1.19 2.69
C PRO A 272 -1.44 2.25 2.43
N LYS A 273 -1.66 2.64 1.17
CA LYS A 273 -2.67 3.64 0.81
C LYS A 273 -4.09 3.12 1.05
N ALA A 274 -4.37 1.86 0.69
CA ALA A 274 -5.65 1.22 0.95
C ALA A 274 -5.95 1.13 2.46
N LEU A 275 -4.97 0.73 3.29
CA LEU A 275 -5.13 0.76 4.75
C LEU A 275 -5.39 2.17 5.28
N PHE A 276 -4.64 3.16 4.79
CA PHE A 276 -4.80 4.55 5.23
C PHE A 276 -6.19 5.09 4.86
N GLN A 277 -6.64 4.87 3.62
CA GLN A 277 -7.97 5.30 3.17
C GLN A 277 -9.10 4.57 3.92
N LYS A 278 -8.94 3.27 4.19
CA LYS A 278 -9.88 2.52 5.03
C LYS A 278 -10.00 3.12 6.42
N GLY A 279 -8.87 3.40 7.09
CA GLY A 279 -8.87 4.01 8.42
C GLY A 279 -9.54 5.38 8.41
N PHE A 280 -9.24 6.20 7.40
CA PHE A 280 -9.88 7.50 7.22
C PHE A 280 -11.38 7.38 6.98
N ALA A 281 -11.84 6.47 6.12
CA ALA A 281 -13.26 6.25 5.87
C ALA A 281 -13.99 5.77 7.13
N GLN A 282 -13.38 4.89 7.93
CA GLN A 282 -13.92 4.46 9.21
C GLN A 282 -14.08 5.64 10.18
N PHE A 283 -13.09 6.53 10.24
CA PHE A 283 -13.19 7.76 11.03
C PHE A 283 -14.36 8.63 10.59
N GLN A 284 -14.54 8.84 9.28
CA GLN A 284 -15.63 9.66 8.73
C GLN A 284 -17.02 9.07 9.05
N LEU A 285 -17.13 7.75 9.15
CA LEU A 285 -18.34 7.05 9.59
C LEU A 285 -18.49 6.98 11.12
N ARG A 286 -17.60 7.62 11.88
CA ARG A 286 -17.55 7.58 13.36
C ARG A 286 -17.29 6.19 13.94
N HIS A 287 -16.78 5.26 13.13
CA HIS A 287 -16.29 3.96 13.59
C HIS A 287 -14.87 4.14 14.17
N TYR A 288 -14.79 4.89 15.27
CA TYR A 288 -13.51 5.39 15.78
C TYR A 288 -12.59 4.28 16.29
N GLN A 289 -13.14 3.23 16.90
CA GLN A 289 -12.34 2.09 17.37
C GLN A 289 -11.73 1.32 16.20
N GLU A 290 -12.51 1.06 15.16
CA GLU A 290 -12.07 0.40 13.94
C GLU A 290 -11.02 1.25 13.22
N SER A 291 -11.25 2.56 13.13
CA SER A 291 -10.29 3.52 12.57
C SER A 291 -8.94 3.44 13.29
N ILE A 292 -8.94 3.53 14.62
CA ILE A 292 -7.72 3.42 15.44
C ILE A 292 -7.02 2.09 15.16
N LYS A 293 -7.75 0.97 15.17
CA LYS A 293 -7.19 -0.36 14.90
C LYS A 293 -6.57 -0.45 13.51
N THR A 294 -7.21 0.12 12.49
CA THR A 294 -6.69 0.13 11.12
C THR A 294 -5.42 0.99 11.00
N PHE A 295 -5.39 2.16 11.64
CA PHE A 295 -4.19 3.00 11.66
C PHE A 295 -3.04 2.39 12.47
N ASP A 296 -3.33 1.72 13.59
CA ASP A 296 -2.32 0.95 14.34
C ASP A 296 -1.74 -0.18 13.48
N GLN A 297 -2.59 -0.89 12.71
CA GLN A 297 -2.13 -1.89 11.75
C GLN A 297 -1.25 -1.27 10.67
N PHE A 298 -1.65 -0.13 10.10
CA PHE A 298 -0.86 0.61 9.12
C PHE A 298 0.52 0.97 9.68
N LEU A 299 0.60 1.55 10.88
CA LEU A 299 1.84 1.96 11.53
C LEU A 299 2.75 0.76 11.88
N LYS A 300 2.15 -0.38 12.22
CA LYS A 300 2.89 -1.61 12.48
C LYS A 300 3.53 -2.19 11.22
N LEU A 301 2.81 -2.19 10.10
CA LEU A 301 3.27 -2.76 8.84
C LEU A 301 4.21 -1.80 8.07
N TYR A 302 3.94 -0.50 8.17
CA TYR A 302 4.60 0.54 7.38
C TYR A 302 5.11 1.71 8.24
N PRO A 303 5.96 1.44 9.25
CA PRO A 303 6.36 2.42 10.27
C PRO A 303 7.13 3.64 9.74
N PHE A 304 7.70 3.55 8.53
CA PHE A 304 8.45 4.63 7.88
C PHE A 304 7.75 5.15 6.62
N HIS A 305 6.47 4.82 6.41
CA HIS A 305 5.72 5.37 5.29
C HIS A 305 5.49 6.87 5.49
N VAL A 306 5.46 7.65 4.40
CA VAL A 306 5.27 9.11 4.45
C VAL A 306 3.99 9.55 5.17
N SER A 307 2.95 8.72 5.14
CA SER A 307 1.67 8.95 5.82
C SER A 307 1.65 8.54 7.30
N SER A 308 2.74 8.04 7.88
CA SER A 308 2.78 7.58 9.28
C SER A 308 2.45 8.68 10.28
N GLN A 309 2.93 9.91 10.04
CA GLN A 309 2.56 11.05 10.87
C GLN A 309 1.05 11.31 10.81
N GLY A 310 0.47 11.32 9.61
CA GLY A 310 -0.98 11.49 9.43
C GLY A 310 -1.80 10.40 10.11
N ALA A 311 -1.31 9.16 10.15
CA ALA A 311 -1.97 8.06 10.84
C ALA A 311 -2.00 8.28 12.36
N HIS A 312 -0.89 8.75 12.95
CA HIS A 312 -0.87 9.16 14.36
C HIS A 312 -1.86 10.29 14.65
N GLU A 313 -1.90 11.32 13.80
CA GLU A 313 -2.84 12.44 13.96
C GLU A 313 -4.30 11.98 13.92
N TRP A 314 -4.65 11.04 13.02
CA TRP A 314 -6.01 10.49 12.96
C TRP A 314 -6.36 9.62 14.18
N ILE A 315 -5.39 8.86 14.73
CA ILE A 315 -5.60 8.11 15.97
C ILE A 315 -5.94 9.06 17.13
N GLU A 316 -5.20 10.15 17.28
CA GLU A 316 -5.46 11.13 18.35
C GLU A 316 -6.82 11.79 18.17
N LYS A 317 -7.15 12.23 16.95
CA LYS A 317 -8.49 12.78 16.63
C LYS A 317 -9.62 11.79 16.94
N ALA A 318 -9.43 10.50 16.63
CA ALA A 318 -10.42 9.47 16.95
C ALA A 318 -10.59 9.29 18.46
N ARG A 319 -9.50 9.31 19.22
CA ARG A 319 -9.53 9.23 20.69
C ARG A 319 -10.21 10.44 21.32
N GLU A 320 -9.99 11.63 20.79
CA GLU A 320 -10.66 12.86 21.22
C GLU A 320 -12.16 12.80 20.94
N ALA A 321 -12.56 12.46 19.71
CA ALA A 321 -13.97 12.34 19.34
C ALA A 321 -14.73 11.31 20.20
N MET A 322 -14.10 10.19 20.55
CA MET A 322 -14.69 9.19 21.47
C MET A 322 -14.91 9.71 22.90
N LYS A 323 -14.09 10.67 23.38
CA LYS A 323 -14.28 11.29 24.69
C LYS A 323 -15.44 12.28 24.67
N GLU A 324 -15.62 12.99 23.56
CA GLU A 324 -16.68 13.97 23.36
C GLU A 324 -18.04 13.33 23.07
N GLU A 325 -18.04 12.15 22.45
CA GLU A 325 -19.24 11.37 22.12
C GLU A 325 -19.20 9.97 22.77
N PRO A 326 -19.52 9.81 24.07
CA PRO A 326 -19.41 8.53 24.78
C PRO A 326 -20.23 7.38 24.17
N GLY A 327 -21.25 7.72 23.37
CA GLY A 327 -22.08 6.75 22.63
C GLY A 327 -21.42 6.19 21.36
N ALA A 328 -20.38 6.84 20.84
CA ALA A 328 -19.62 6.42 19.65
C ALA A 328 -18.55 5.36 19.97
N ALA A 329 -18.41 4.96 21.24
CA ALA A 329 -17.48 3.93 21.70
C ALA A 329 -18.08 2.51 21.71
N LYS A 330 -19.24 2.30 21.11
CA LYS A 330 -19.98 1.02 21.14
C LYS A 330 -20.03 0.32 19.80
#